data_AF-A0A142CII3-F1
#
_entry.id   AF-A0A142CII3-F1
#
_cell.length_a   1.000
_cell.length_b   1.000
_cell.length_c   1.000
_cell.angle_alpha   90.00
_cell.angle_beta   90.00
_cell.angle_gamma   90.00
#
_symmetry.space_group_name_H-M   'P 1'
#
loop_
_entity.id
_entity.type
_entity.pdbx_description
1 polymer ?
#
loop_
_entity_poly.entity_id
_entity_poly.type
_entity_poly.pdbx_seq_one_letter_code
_entity_poly.pdbx_strand_id
1 'polypeptide(L)'
;VHLQTGQCGNQIGAAFWQTISGEHGLDSNGVYNGTSELQLERMSVYFNEASGNKYVPRAVLVDLEPGTMDAVRAGPFGQLFRPDNFVFGQSGAGNNWAKGHYTEGAELVDNVLDVVRREAEGCDCLQGFQITHSLGGGTGAGMGTLLISKIREEFPDRMMATFSVVPSPKVSDTVVEPYNATLSVHQLVENSDETFCIDNEALYDICMRTLKLSNPSYGDLNHLVSAVMSGVTTCLRFPGQLNSDLRKLAVNMVPFPRLHFFMVGFAPLTSRGAYSFRAVTVPELTQQMFDPKNMMAASDFRNGRYLTCSAIFRGKVSMKEVEDQM
;
A
#
# COMPACT_ATOMS: atom_id res chain seq x y z
N VAL A 1 -8.96 -2.28 -8.12
CA VAL A 1 -7.81 -3.01 -8.72
C VAL A 1 -6.52 -2.50 -8.10
N HIS A 2 -5.57 -3.38 -7.79
CA HIS A 2 -4.28 -3.00 -7.18
C HIS A 2 -3.17 -2.99 -8.25
N LEU A 3 -2.34 -1.96 -8.26
CA LEU A 3 -1.20 -1.82 -9.16
C LEU A 3 0.09 -1.70 -8.36
N GLN A 4 1.12 -2.41 -8.78
CA GLN A 4 2.46 -2.37 -8.18
C GLN A 4 3.44 -1.91 -9.25
N THR A 5 4.19 -0.84 -8.96
CA THR A 5 5.08 -0.26 -9.96
C THR A 5 6.51 -0.14 -9.44
N GLY A 6 7.45 -0.67 -10.22
CA GLY A 6 8.88 -0.69 -9.91
C GLY A 6 9.26 -1.65 -8.77
N GLN A 7 10.55 -1.78 -8.52
CA GLN A 7 11.10 -2.71 -7.53
C GLN A 7 10.47 -2.57 -6.13
N CYS A 8 10.43 -1.36 -5.58
CA CYS A 8 9.87 -1.09 -4.25
C CYS A 8 8.37 -1.42 -4.18
N GLY A 9 7.60 -0.97 -5.19
CA GLY A 9 6.16 -1.22 -5.24
C GLY A 9 5.81 -2.71 -5.31
N ASN A 10 6.55 -3.49 -6.11
CA ASN A 10 6.35 -4.94 -6.22
C ASN A 10 6.76 -5.69 -4.95
N GLN A 11 7.83 -5.30 -4.26
CA GLN A 11 8.23 -5.94 -2.99
C GLN A 11 7.23 -5.68 -1.87
N ILE A 12 6.79 -4.43 -1.70
CA ILE A 12 5.76 -4.06 -0.73
C ILE A 12 4.44 -4.73 -1.07
N GLY A 13 4.07 -4.71 -2.36
CA GLY A 13 2.86 -5.35 -2.86
C GLY A 13 2.85 -6.86 -2.61
N ALA A 14 3.97 -7.56 -2.82
CA ALA A 14 4.09 -8.98 -2.50
C ALA A 14 3.88 -9.24 -0.99
N ALA A 15 4.49 -8.43 -0.11
CA ALA A 15 4.28 -8.52 1.33
C ALA A 15 2.83 -8.21 1.74
N PHE A 16 2.21 -7.22 1.10
CA PHE A 16 0.79 -6.88 1.28
C PHE A 16 -0.12 -8.07 0.92
N TRP A 17 0.05 -8.65 -0.27
CA TRP A 17 -0.76 -9.81 -0.69
C TRP A 17 -0.56 -11.02 0.21
N GLN A 18 0.67 -11.29 0.65
CA GLN A 18 0.93 -12.34 1.64
C GLN A 18 0.15 -12.08 2.95
N THR A 19 0.14 -10.83 3.42
CA THR A 19 -0.55 -10.45 4.67
C THR A 19 -2.06 -10.63 4.52
N ILE A 20 -2.67 -10.07 3.47
CA ILE A 20 -4.13 -10.13 3.30
C ILE A 20 -4.62 -11.53 2.93
N SER A 21 -3.85 -12.32 2.17
CA SER A 21 -4.17 -13.73 1.90
C SER A 21 -4.24 -14.53 3.20
N GLY A 22 -3.28 -14.33 4.12
CA GLY A 22 -3.31 -14.94 5.45
C GLY A 22 -4.53 -14.52 6.27
N GLU A 23 -4.93 -13.25 6.21
CA GLU A 23 -6.11 -12.74 6.92
C GLU A 23 -7.43 -13.32 6.39
N HIS A 24 -7.51 -13.57 5.08
CA HIS A 24 -8.65 -14.22 4.43
C HIS A 24 -8.54 -15.76 4.44
N GLY A 25 -7.53 -16.35 5.08
CA GLY A 25 -7.38 -17.80 5.19
C GLY A 25 -7.01 -18.51 3.87
N LEU A 26 -6.39 -17.80 2.94
CA LEU A 26 -5.91 -18.34 1.67
C LEU A 26 -4.48 -18.90 1.82
N ASP A 27 -4.24 -20.07 1.23
CA ASP A 27 -2.89 -20.62 1.11
C ASP A 27 -2.10 -20.01 -0.06
N SER A 28 -0.86 -20.45 -0.27
CA SER A 28 0.00 -19.98 -1.35
C SER A 28 -0.53 -20.28 -2.76
N ASN A 29 -1.45 -21.24 -2.88
CA ASN A 29 -2.09 -21.62 -4.14
C ASN A 29 -3.41 -20.87 -4.38
N GLY A 30 -3.85 -20.06 -3.40
CA GLY A 30 -5.11 -19.31 -3.44
C GLY A 30 -6.32 -20.13 -3.02
N VAL A 31 -6.14 -21.30 -2.40
CA VAL A 31 -7.25 -22.12 -1.91
C VAL A 31 -7.65 -21.65 -0.52
N TYR A 32 -8.96 -21.50 -0.30
CA TYR A 32 -9.51 -21.10 1.00
C TYR A 32 -9.50 -22.26 2.00
N ASN A 33 -8.75 -22.09 3.08
CA ASN A 33 -8.65 -23.00 4.22
C ASN A 33 -9.07 -22.31 5.54
N GLY A 34 -9.78 -21.18 5.44
CA GLY A 34 -10.22 -20.40 6.59
C GLY A 34 -11.36 -21.07 7.36
N THR A 35 -11.62 -20.54 8.56
CA THR A 35 -12.61 -21.09 9.51
C THR A 35 -13.78 -20.15 9.78
N SER A 36 -13.74 -18.91 9.27
CA SER A 36 -14.73 -17.87 9.58
C SER A 36 -15.43 -17.34 8.33
N GLU A 37 -16.75 -17.28 8.35
CA GLU A 37 -17.56 -16.74 7.26
C GLU A 37 -17.25 -15.27 6.96
N LEU A 38 -16.83 -14.49 7.97
CA LEU A 38 -16.42 -13.09 7.83
C LEU A 38 -15.22 -12.92 6.88
N GLN A 39 -14.39 -13.96 6.73
CA GLN A 39 -13.26 -13.94 5.80
C GLN A 39 -13.72 -14.00 4.34
N LEU A 40 -14.88 -14.57 4.06
CA LEU A 40 -15.41 -14.74 2.70
C LEU A 40 -16.28 -13.56 2.27
N GLU A 41 -17.00 -12.93 3.21
CA GLU A 41 -18.08 -11.96 2.92
C GLU A 41 -17.70 -10.82 1.96
N ARG A 42 -16.48 -10.28 2.09
CA ARG A 42 -15.97 -9.18 1.25
C ARG A 42 -14.67 -9.53 0.53
N MET A 43 -14.40 -10.82 0.34
CA MET A 43 -13.18 -11.27 -0.35
C MET A 43 -13.14 -10.83 -1.82
N SER A 44 -14.30 -10.68 -2.45
CA SER A 44 -14.45 -10.25 -3.85
C SER A 44 -13.87 -8.85 -4.15
N VAL A 45 -13.64 -8.03 -3.12
CA VAL A 45 -13.05 -6.68 -3.23
C VAL A 45 -11.62 -6.73 -3.78
N TYR A 46 -10.80 -7.66 -3.27
CA TYR A 46 -9.39 -7.81 -3.69
C TYR A 46 -9.13 -9.08 -4.49
N PHE A 47 -10.00 -10.09 -4.41
CA PHE A 47 -9.81 -11.37 -5.09
C PHE A 47 -10.90 -11.64 -6.13
N ASN A 48 -10.50 -12.28 -7.22
CA ASN A 48 -11.36 -12.92 -8.20
C ASN A 48 -11.55 -14.38 -7.80
N GLU A 49 -12.79 -14.86 -7.77
CA GLU A 49 -13.06 -16.29 -7.66
C GLU A 49 -12.86 -16.96 -9.02
N ALA A 50 -11.88 -17.86 -9.10
CA ALA A 50 -11.61 -18.71 -10.25
C ALA A 50 -12.18 -20.12 -10.02
N SER A 51 -12.18 -20.94 -11.07
CA SER A 51 -12.64 -22.33 -10.99
C SER A 51 -11.91 -23.12 -9.89
N GLY A 52 -12.66 -23.93 -9.13
CA GLY A 52 -12.09 -24.85 -8.15
C GLY A 52 -11.77 -24.21 -6.79
N ASN A 53 -12.59 -23.25 -6.34
CA ASN A 53 -12.41 -22.52 -5.06
C ASN A 53 -11.04 -21.85 -4.93
N LYS A 54 -10.47 -21.43 -6.07
CA LYS A 54 -9.19 -20.72 -6.12
C LYS A 54 -9.46 -19.22 -6.23
N TYR A 55 -8.87 -18.45 -5.34
CA TYR A 55 -8.98 -17.00 -5.30
C TYR A 55 -7.71 -16.36 -5.84
N VAL A 56 -7.85 -15.48 -6.83
CA VAL A 56 -6.75 -14.84 -7.54
C VAL A 56 -6.77 -13.33 -7.27
N PRO A 57 -5.66 -12.71 -6.84
CA PRO A 57 -5.54 -11.28 -6.63
C PRO A 57 -5.92 -10.46 -7.87
N ARG A 58 -6.72 -9.40 -7.66
CA ARG A 58 -6.96 -8.32 -8.63
C ARG A 58 -5.76 -7.37 -8.64
N ALA A 59 -4.60 -7.89 -9.04
CA ALA A 59 -3.32 -7.19 -9.04
C ALA A 59 -2.72 -7.11 -10.45
N VAL A 60 -2.09 -5.98 -10.76
CA VAL A 60 -1.26 -5.77 -11.95
C VAL A 60 0.15 -5.41 -11.48
N LEU A 61 1.14 -6.18 -11.93
CA LEU A 61 2.54 -6.02 -11.55
C LEU A 61 3.31 -5.43 -12.72
N VAL A 62 3.96 -4.31 -12.47
CA VAL A 62 4.61 -3.50 -13.50
C VAL A 62 6.04 -3.19 -13.09
N ASP A 63 6.99 -3.45 -13.98
CA ASP A 63 8.35 -2.96 -13.84
C ASP A 63 8.99 -2.79 -15.21
N LEU A 64 9.94 -1.87 -15.34
CA LEU A 64 10.68 -1.68 -16.58
C LEU A 64 11.83 -2.70 -16.71
N GLU A 65 12.14 -3.41 -15.62
CA GLU A 65 13.15 -4.46 -15.56
C GLU A 65 12.51 -5.84 -15.29
N PRO A 66 12.98 -6.91 -15.94
CA PRO A 66 12.42 -8.25 -15.75
C PRO A 66 12.79 -8.87 -14.39
N GLY A 67 13.92 -8.48 -13.79
CA GLY A 67 14.47 -9.14 -12.60
C GLY A 67 13.55 -9.11 -11.37
N THR A 68 12.78 -8.03 -11.19
CA THR A 68 11.80 -7.93 -10.11
C THR A 68 10.70 -8.99 -10.24
N MET A 69 10.27 -9.29 -11.47
CA MET A 69 9.18 -10.23 -11.74
C MET A 69 9.58 -11.67 -11.43
N ASP A 70 10.82 -12.03 -11.76
CA ASP A 70 11.38 -13.34 -11.41
C ASP A 70 11.45 -13.53 -9.89
N ALA A 71 11.84 -12.49 -9.15
CA ALA A 71 11.87 -12.51 -7.69
C ALA A 71 10.46 -12.69 -7.09
N VAL A 72 9.44 -12.01 -7.62
CA VAL A 72 8.05 -12.18 -7.15
C VAL A 72 7.53 -13.58 -7.46
N ARG A 73 7.80 -14.11 -8.66
CA ARG A 73 7.38 -15.47 -9.06
C ARG A 73 8.06 -16.56 -8.25
N ALA A 74 9.32 -16.37 -7.87
CA ALA A 74 10.06 -17.27 -6.98
C ALA A 74 9.65 -17.14 -5.51
N GLY A 75 8.89 -16.09 -5.17
CA GLY A 75 8.39 -15.85 -3.81
C GLY A 75 7.32 -16.85 -3.37
N PRO A 76 7.01 -16.90 -2.06
CA PRO A 76 6.08 -17.88 -1.47
C PRO A 76 4.67 -17.83 -2.06
N PHE A 77 4.22 -16.65 -2.51
CA PHE A 77 2.91 -16.44 -3.13
C PHE A 77 3.02 -16.12 -4.63
N GLY A 78 4.14 -16.45 -5.28
CA GLY A 78 4.34 -16.13 -6.71
C GLY A 78 3.33 -16.79 -7.64
N GLN A 79 2.85 -17.99 -7.29
CA GLN A 79 1.84 -18.75 -8.06
C GLN A 79 0.40 -18.25 -7.86
N LEU A 80 0.20 -17.31 -6.95
CA LEU A 80 -1.10 -16.73 -6.65
C LEU A 80 -1.52 -15.73 -7.74
N PHE A 81 -0.58 -15.00 -8.31
CA PHE A 81 -0.82 -13.97 -9.33
C PHE A 81 -1.08 -14.57 -10.71
N ARG A 82 -1.99 -13.95 -11.48
CA ARG A 82 -2.23 -14.34 -12.87
C ARG A 82 -0.99 -14.00 -13.73
N PRO A 83 -0.43 -14.94 -14.50
CA PRO A 83 0.73 -14.68 -15.36
C PRO A 83 0.51 -13.53 -16.36
N ASP A 84 -0.72 -13.40 -16.87
CA ASP A 84 -1.11 -12.35 -17.83
C ASP A 84 -1.11 -10.93 -17.22
N ASN A 85 -1.04 -10.83 -15.89
CA ASN A 85 -1.05 -9.54 -15.19
C ASN A 85 0.37 -9.03 -14.87
N PHE A 86 1.41 -9.75 -15.32
CA PHE A 86 2.79 -9.32 -15.25
C PHE A 86 3.14 -8.57 -16.54
N VAL A 87 3.38 -7.27 -16.41
CA VAL A 87 3.79 -6.43 -17.54
C VAL A 87 5.18 -5.88 -17.25
N PHE A 88 6.16 -6.25 -18.06
CA PHE A 88 7.53 -5.81 -17.84
C PHE A 88 8.27 -5.40 -19.10
N GLY A 89 9.17 -4.43 -18.94
CA GLY A 89 10.07 -3.95 -19.99
C GLY A 89 11.36 -4.76 -20.09
N GLN A 90 12.22 -4.36 -21.03
CA GLN A 90 13.57 -4.89 -21.18
C GLN A 90 14.66 -3.92 -20.71
N SER A 91 14.29 -2.67 -20.41
CA SER A 91 15.19 -1.55 -20.17
C SER A 91 14.73 -0.79 -18.93
N GLY A 92 15.58 -0.71 -17.91
CA GLY A 92 15.28 -0.01 -16.68
C GLY A 92 15.35 1.52 -16.80
N ALA A 93 14.57 2.22 -15.98
CA ALA A 93 14.63 3.68 -15.92
C ALA A 93 15.92 4.22 -15.27
N GLY A 94 16.69 3.39 -14.55
CA GLY A 94 17.98 3.78 -13.98
C GLY A 94 17.92 5.00 -13.06
N ASN A 95 16.95 5.04 -12.14
CA ASN A 95 16.69 6.17 -11.23
C ASN A 95 16.43 7.52 -11.91
N ASN A 96 16.01 7.51 -13.18
CA ASN A 96 15.62 8.72 -13.91
C ASN A 96 14.10 8.78 -14.10
N TRP A 97 13.45 9.73 -13.42
CA TRP A 97 12.01 9.95 -13.54
C TRP A 97 11.56 10.23 -14.99
N ALA A 98 12.30 11.03 -15.74
CA ALA A 98 11.94 11.38 -17.11
C ALA A 98 11.96 10.18 -18.05
N LYS A 99 12.88 9.22 -17.85
CA LYS A 99 12.86 7.96 -18.60
C LYS A 99 11.61 7.14 -18.29
N GLY A 100 11.26 7.04 -17.01
CA GLY A 100 10.03 6.35 -16.59
C GLY A 100 8.75 7.05 -17.08
N HIS A 101 8.74 8.36 -17.19
CA HIS A 101 7.52 9.12 -17.52
C HIS A 101 7.33 9.42 -19.01
N TYR A 102 8.41 9.68 -19.75
CA TYR A 102 8.33 10.17 -21.13
C TYR A 102 8.90 9.21 -22.18
N THR A 103 9.78 8.27 -21.82
CA THR A 103 10.42 7.37 -22.80
C THR A 103 10.02 5.91 -22.57
N GLU A 104 10.76 5.18 -21.75
CA GLU A 104 10.63 3.73 -21.58
C GLU A 104 9.25 3.37 -20.98
N GLY A 105 8.80 4.13 -19.98
CA GLY A 105 7.49 3.89 -19.39
C GLY A 105 6.33 4.31 -20.29
N ALA A 106 6.53 5.27 -21.19
CA ALA A 106 5.51 5.66 -22.17
C ALA A 106 5.32 4.58 -23.26
N GLU A 107 6.37 3.84 -23.61
CA GLU A 107 6.25 2.69 -24.51
C GLU A 107 5.51 1.50 -23.88
N LEU A 108 5.67 1.31 -22.55
CA LEU A 108 5.05 0.19 -21.84
C LEU A 108 3.63 0.49 -21.30
N VAL A 109 3.26 1.78 -21.15
CA VAL A 109 2.02 2.18 -20.48
C VAL A 109 0.76 1.60 -21.12
N ASP A 110 0.69 1.55 -22.45
CA ASP A 110 -0.50 1.08 -23.17
C ASP A 110 -0.77 -0.41 -22.87
N ASN A 111 0.28 -1.23 -22.82
CA ASN A 111 0.17 -2.65 -22.45
C ASN A 111 -0.34 -2.81 -21.01
N VAL A 112 0.11 -1.94 -20.09
CA VAL A 112 -0.38 -1.96 -18.71
C VAL A 112 -1.86 -1.55 -18.66
N LEU A 113 -2.25 -0.51 -19.39
CA LEU A 113 -3.63 -0.03 -19.43
C LEU A 113 -4.58 -1.10 -19.98
N ASP A 114 -4.17 -1.88 -20.98
CA ASP A 114 -4.97 -3.00 -21.50
C ASP A 114 -5.23 -4.08 -20.45
N VAL A 115 -4.24 -4.39 -19.62
CA VAL A 115 -4.42 -5.33 -18.49
C VAL A 115 -5.31 -4.73 -17.42
N VAL A 116 -5.14 -3.44 -17.12
CA VAL A 116 -5.97 -2.71 -16.14
C VAL A 116 -7.44 -2.67 -16.60
N ARG A 117 -7.69 -2.42 -17.89
CA ARG A 117 -9.04 -2.47 -18.50
C ARG A 117 -9.67 -3.84 -18.32
N ARG A 118 -8.93 -4.92 -18.64
CA ARG A 118 -9.41 -6.30 -18.46
C ARG A 118 -9.80 -6.59 -17.01
N GLU A 119 -8.99 -6.15 -16.04
CA GLU A 119 -9.30 -6.33 -14.62
C GLU A 119 -10.48 -5.44 -14.16
N ALA A 120 -10.61 -4.23 -14.72
CA ALA A 120 -11.72 -3.33 -14.45
C ALA A 120 -13.05 -3.85 -14.99
N GLU A 121 -13.07 -4.42 -16.20
CA GLU A 121 -14.24 -5.08 -16.80
C GLU A 121 -14.64 -6.35 -16.03
N GLY A 122 -13.68 -7.03 -15.41
CA GLY A 122 -13.93 -8.17 -14.52
C GLY A 122 -14.51 -7.80 -13.15
N CYS A 123 -14.82 -6.52 -12.89
CA CYS A 123 -15.47 -6.06 -11.67
C CYS A 123 -16.94 -5.70 -11.91
N ASP A 124 -17.86 -6.21 -11.09
CA ASP A 124 -19.27 -5.81 -11.13
C ASP A 124 -19.43 -4.31 -10.81
N CYS A 125 -18.70 -3.83 -9.80
CA CYS A 125 -18.66 -2.42 -9.42
C CYS A 125 -17.25 -2.02 -8.97
N LEU A 126 -16.47 -1.45 -9.89
CA LEU A 126 -15.14 -0.97 -9.57
C LEU A 126 -15.18 0.25 -8.64
N GLN A 127 -14.63 0.13 -7.43
CA GLN A 127 -14.51 1.27 -6.51
C GLN A 127 -13.41 2.24 -6.93
N GLY A 128 -12.26 1.71 -7.36
CA GLY A 128 -11.08 2.51 -7.63
C GLY A 128 -9.81 1.68 -7.84
N PHE A 129 -8.69 2.40 -7.87
CA PHE A 129 -7.35 1.87 -8.07
C PHE A 129 -6.49 2.16 -6.84
N GLN A 130 -5.68 1.17 -6.46
CA GLN A 130 -4.71 1.29 -5.38
C GLN A 130 -3.32 1.08 -5.96
N ILE A 131 -2.48 2.11 -5.95
CA ILE A 131 -1.13 2.04 -6.54
C ILE A 131 -0.07 2.03 -5.44
N THR A 132 0.84 1.07 -5.49
CA THR A 132 1.99 0.99 -4.57
C THR A 132 3.26 1.28 -5.35
N HIS A 133 4.00 2.31 -4.93
CA HIS A 133 5.18 2.78 -5.65
C HIS A 133 6.15 3.57 -4.75
N SER A 134 7.38 3.74 -5.23
CA SER A 134 8.37 4.64 -4.62
C SER A 134 8.45 5.94 -5.40
N LEU A 135 8.61 7.05 -4.69
CA LEU A 135 8.84 8.38 -5.28
C LEU A 135 10.31 8.66 -5.60
N GLY A 136 11.24 7.85 -5.06
CA GLY A 136 12.68 8.02 -5.29
C GLY A 136 13.19 7.33 -6.56
N GLY A 137 12.55 6.24 -6.99
CA GLY A 137 13.00 5.44 -8.14
C GLY A 137 12.65 6.05 -9.51
N GLY A 138 13.21 5.51 -10.60
CA GLY A 138 12.84 5.94 -11.95
C GLY A 138 11.50 5.36 -12.41
N THR A 139 11.32 4.04 -12.26
CA THR A 139 10.11 3.33 -12.68
C THR A 139 8.92 3.66 -11.78
N GLY A 140 9.05 3.44 -10.46
CA GLY A 140 7.96 3.67 -9.53
C GLY A 140 7.48 5.13 -9.51
N ALA A 141 8.40 6.08 -9.63
CA ALA A 141 8.06 7.50 -9.58
C ALA A 141 7.57 7.98 -10.96
N GLY A 142 8.37 7.80 -12.01
CA GLY A 142 8.07 8.28 -13.37
C GLY A 142 6.90 7.54 -14.01
N MET A 143 7.05 6.23 -14.21
CA MET A 143 6.00 5.41 -14.85
C MET A 143 4.77 5.29 -13.96
N GLY A 144 4.94 5.18 -12.63
CA GLY A 144 3.82 5.16 -11.70
C GLY A 144 2.95 6.41 -11.79
N THR A 145 3.54 7.60 -11.89
CA THR A 145 2.76 8.85 -12.04
C THR A 145 2.14 9.01 -13.43
N LEU A 146 2.80 8.53 -14.49
CA LEU A 146 2.20 8.45 -15.82
C LEU A 146 0.94 7.57 -15.81
N LEU A 147 1.02 6.39 -15.18
CA LEU A 147 -0.11 5.46 -15.04
C LEU A 147 -1.27 6.10 -14.28
N ILE A 148 -0.99 6.83 -13.19
CA ILE A 148 -2.02 7.55 -12.42
C ILE A 148 -2.76 8.54 -13.33
N SER A 149 -2.03 9.37 -14.09
CA SER A 149 -2.63 10.34 -15.02
C SER A 149 -3.51 9.65 -16.06
N LYS A 150 -3.00 8.58 -16.68
CA LYS A 150 -3.74 7.85 -17.74
C LYS A 150 -4.99 7.14 -17.21
N ILE A 151 -4.90 6.53 -16.03
CA ILE A 151 -6.06 5.92 -15.38
C ILE A 151 -7.08 7.00 -14.98
N ARG A 152 -6.63 8.18 -14.54
CA ARG A 152 -7.54 9.29 -14.23
C ARG A 152 -8.25 9.85 -15.46
N GLU A 153 -7.55 9.90 -16.61
CA GLU A 153 -8.15 10.28 -17.91
C GLU A 153 -9.24 9.27 -18.33
N GLU A 154 -9.00 7.98 -18.18
CA GLU A 154 -9.92 6.93 -18.64
C GLU A 154 -11.05 6.62 -17.64
N PHE A 155 -10.76 6.71 -16.34
CA PHE A 155 -11.68 6.39 -15.24
C PHE A 155 -11.86 7.59 -14.29
N PRO A 156 -12.38 8.73 -14.76
CA PRO A 156 -12.43 9.98 -13.99
C PRO A 156 -13.28 9.89 -12.71
N ASP A 157 -14.33 9.06 -12.72
CA ASP A 157 -15.25 8.90 -11.59
C ASP A 157 -14.78 7.85 -10.56
N ARG A 158 -13.61 7.25 -10.75
CA ARG A 158 -13.08 6.19 -9.87
C ARG A 158 -12.04 6.74 -8.91
N MET A 159 -12.04 6.23 -7.68
CA MET A 159 -11.10 6.67 -6.64
C MET A 159 -9.68 6.24 -6.98
N MET A 160 -8.72 7.13 -6.76
CA MET A 160 -7.29 6.86 -6.92
C MET A 160 -6.57 6.99 -5.58
N ALA A 161 -6.16 5.86 -5.02
CA ALA A 161 -5.42 5.77 -3.78
C ALA A 161 -3.97 5.33 -4.03
N THR A 162 -2.99 6.01 -3.43
CA THR A 162 -1.57 5.68 -3.59
C THR A 162 -0.90 5.40 -2.24
N PHE A 163 -0.10 4.34 -2.21
CA PHE A 163 0.85 4.07 -1.13
C PHE A 163 2.23 4.45 -1.64
N SER A 164 2.68 5.64 -1.24
CA SER A 164 3.82 6.31 -1.83
C SER A 164 4.98 6.32 -0.84
N VAL A 165 6.05 5.59 -1.18
CA VAL A 165 7.27 5.54 -0.38
C VAL A 165 8.13 6.76 -0.71
N VAL A 166 8.29 7.63 0.29
CA VAL A 166 9.11 8.83 0.23
C VAL A 166 10.58 8.43 0.47
N PRO A 167 11.51 8.91 -0.36
CA PRO A 167 12.93 8.61 -0.20
C PRO A 167 13.51 9.23 1.09
N SER A 168 14.58 8.61 1.60
CA SER A 168 15.37 9.16 2.71
C SER A 168 16.86 8.92 2.47
N PRO A 169 17.72 9.94 2.74
CA PRO A 169 19.17 9.83 2.59
C PRO A 169 19.81 8.84 3.58
N LYS A 170 19.10 8.39 4.62
CA LYS A 170 19.61 7.37 5.56
C LYS A 170 19.52 5.95 4.99
N VAL A 171 18.65 5.74 4.01
CA VAL A 171 18.31 4.40 3.48
C VAL A 171 18.81 4.22 2.05
N SER A 172 18.97 5.31 1.29
CA SER A 172 19.45 5.29 -0.09
C SER A 172 20.54 6.34 -0.33
N ASP A 173 21.61 5.92 -1.02
CA ASP A 173 22.70 6.78 -1.46
C ASP A 173 22.42 7.48 -2.82
N THR A 174 21.21 7.30 -3.37
CA THR A 174 20.88 7.83 -4.69
C THR A 174 20.64 9.34 -4.63
N VAL A 175 21.59 10.12 -5.15
CA VAL A 175 21.57 11.59 -5.11
C VAL A 175 20.43 12.26 -5.90
N VAL A 176 19.79 11.52 -6.82
CA VAL A 176 18.72 12.06 -7.68
C VAL A 176 17.31 11.84 -7.14
N GLU A 177 17.14 11.13 -6.02
CA GLU A 177 15.83 10.87 -5.42
C GLU A 177 15.02 12.14 -5.11
N PRO A 178 15.60 13.25 -4.62
CA PRO A 178 14.86 14.48 -4.39
C PRO A 178 14.23 15.06 -5.66
N TYR A 179 14.91 14.92 -6.82
CA TYR A 179 14.35 15.36 -8.11
C TYR A 179 13.15 14.50 -8.49
N ASN A 180 13.30 13.18 -8.40
CA ASN A 180 12.22 12.23 -8.73
C ASN A 180 11.01 12.44 -7.83
N ALA A 181 11.22 12.62 -6.52
CA ALA A 181 10.15 12.85 -5.57
C ALA A 181 9.42 14.17 -5.83
N THR A 182 10.15 15.25 -6.11
CA THR A 182 9.54 16.56 -6.43
C THR A 182 8.66 16.48 -7.67
N LEU A 183 9.17 15.84 -8.74
CA LEU A 183 8.41 15.65 -9.99
C LEU A 183 7.19 14.76 -9.78
N SER A 184 7.30 13.69 -9.00
CA SER A 184 6.17 12.81 -8.72
C SER A 184 5.12 13.44 -7.83
N VAL A 185 5.51 14.17 -6.77
CA VAL A 185 4.55 14.86 -5.90
C VAL A 185 3.72 15.86 -6.68
N HIS A 186 4.32 16.58 -7.65
CA HIS A 186 3.56 17.48 -8.52
C HIS A 186 2.41 16.77 -9.24
N GLN A 187 2.66 15.56 -9.76
CA GLN A 187 1.64 14.73 -10.43
C GLN A 187 0.60 14.15 -9.45
N LEU A 188 1.03 13.76 -8.24
CA LEU A 188 0.12 13.22 -7.22
C LEU A 188 -0.89 14.27 -6.75
N VAL A 189 -0.44 15.50 -6.49
CA VAL A 189 -1.30 16.60 -6.01
C VAL A 189 -2.53 16.84 -6.91
N GLU A 190 -2.43 16.52 -8.20
CA GLU A 190 -3.50 16.75 -9.18
C GLU A 190 -4.30 15.48 -9.51
N ASN A 191 -3.66 14.31 -9.48
CA ASN A 191 -4.24 13.08 -10.03
C ASN A 191 -4.60 12.00 -9.00
N SER A 192 -4.14 12.09 -7.75
CA SER A 192 -4.60 11.19 -6.67
C SER A 192 -5.69 11.82 -5.82
N ASP A 193 -6.62 10.99 -5.34
CA ASP A 193 -7.65 11.40 -4.38
C ASP A 193 -7.20 11.13 -2.94
N GLU A 194 -6.32 10.15 -2.73
CA GLU A 194 -5.76 9.75 -1.43
C GLU A 194 -4.30 9.32 -1.58
N THR A 195 -3.39 9.89 -0.80
CA THR A 195 -1.97 9.47 -0.79
C THR A 195 -1.50 9.15 0.61
N PHE A 196 -1.23 7.88 0.88
CA PHE A 196 -0.62 7.41 2.12
C PHE A 196 0.90 7.55 2.01
N CYS A 197 1.46 8.53 2.73
CA CYS A 197 2.88 8.80 2.74
C CYS A 197 3.60 7.84 3.69
N ILE A 198 4.60 7.14 3.17
CA ILE A 198 5.39 6.17 3.92
C ILE A 198 6.86 6.56 3.78
N ASP A 199 7.51 6.86 4.89
CA ASP A 199 8.88 7.34 4.92
C ASP A 199 9.81 6.23 5.37
N ASN A 200 10.78 5.91 4.52
CA ASN A 200 11.81 4.92 4.82
C ASN A 200 12.63 5.29 6.06
N GLU A 201 12.83 6.57 6.34
CA GLU A 201 13.50 7.04 7.55
C GLU A 201 12.74 6.67 8.81
N ALA A 202 11.44 6.96 8.82
CA ALA A 202 10.57 6.68 9.96
C ALA A 202 10.46 5.17 10.20
N LEU A 203 10.33 4.37 9.14
CA LEU A 203 10.35 2.92 9.22
C LEU A 203 11.66 2.38 9.80
N TYR A 204 12.80 2.91 9.36
CA TYR A 204 14.11 2.50 9.86
C TYR A 204 14.29 2.85 11.35
N ASP A 205 13.89 4.06 11.74
CA ASP A 205 13.91 4.52 13.12
C ASP A 205 12.99 3.66 14.02
N ILE A 206 11.80 3.27 13.55
CA ILE A 206 10.89 2.34 14.24
C ILE A 206 11.55 0.96 14.43
N CYS A 207 12.12 0.39 13.36
CA CYS A 207 12.78 -0.90 13.41
C CYS A 207 13.95 -0.93 14.42
N MET A 208 14.81 0.09 14.39
CA MET A 208 15.95 0.17 15.31
C MET A 208 15.53 0.49 16.74
N ARG A 209 14.76 1.56 16.94
CA ARG A 209 14.49 2.08 18.29
C ARG A 209 13.39 1.31 19.01
N THR A 210 12.31 0.96 18.31
CA THR A 210 11.12 0.35 18.90
C THR A 210 11.18 -1.17 18.83
N LEU A 211 11.48 -1.74 17.66
CA LEU A 211 11.57 -3.20 17.49
C LEU A 211 12.91 -3.80 17.95
N LYS A 212 13.91 -2.96 18.24
CA LYS A 212 15.26 -3.36 18.70
C LYS A 212 16.00 -4.26 17.68
N LEU A 213 15.81 -3.98 16.39
CA LEU A 213 16.55 -4.66 15.32
C LEU A 213 17.86 -3.91 15.05
N SER A 214 18.99 -4.57 15.24
CA SER A 214 20.31 -3.94 15.07
C SER A 214 20.63 -3.57 13.61
N ASN A 215 20.15 -4.36 12.64
CA ASN A 215 20.34 -4.13 11.21
C ASN A 215 19.01 -4.42 10.48
N PRO A 216 18.09 -3.45 10.38
CA PRO A 216 16.83 -3.62 9.66
C PRO A 216 17.07 -3.91 8.17
N SER A 217 16.46 -4.97 7.67
CA SER A 217 16.46 -5.31 6.24
C SER A 217 15.23 -4.74 5.53
N TYR A 218 15.25 -4.62 4.20
CA TYR A 218 14.05 -4.24 3.44
C TYR A 218 12.85 -5.17 3.71
N GLY A 219 13.07 -6.44 4.04
CA GLY A 219 12.00 -7.34 4.46
C GLY A 219 11.30 -6.89 5.74
N ASP A 220 12.05 -6.36 6.71
CA ASP A 220 11.50 -5.85 7.97
C ASP A 220 10.69 -4.56 7.74
N LEU A 221 11.21 -3.65 6.90
CA LEU A 221 10.49 -2.44 6.50
C LEU A 221 9.20 -2.80 5.76
N ASN A 222 9.28 -3.67 4.75
CA ASN A 222 8.12 -4.08 3.96
C ASN A 222 7.05 -4.76 4.81
N HIS A 223 7.42 -5.47 5.87
CA HIS A 223 6.46 -6.05 6.81
C HIS A 223 5.68 -4.98 7.61
N LEU A 224 6.33 -3.91 8.03
CA LEU A 224 5.64 -2.79 8.68
C LEU A 224 4.69 -2.07 7.71
N VAL A 225 5.16 -1.85 6.48
CA VAL A 225 4.34 -1.26 5.43
C VAL A 225 3.12 -2.13 5.13
N SER A 226 3.31 -3.46 4.99
CA SER A 226 2.20 -4.38 4.73
C SER A 226 1.18 -4.41 5.87
N ALA A 227 1.62 -4.29 7.12
CA ALA A 227 0.74 -4.20 8.28
C ALA A 227 -0.13 -2.93 8.24
N VAL A 228 0.43 -1.78 7.87
CA VAL A 228 -0.34 -0.53 7.70
C VAL A 228 -1.28 -0.60 6.51
N MET A 229 -0.81 -1.08 5.36
CA MET A 229 -1.68 -1.27 4.19
C MET A 229 -2.84 -2.19 4.52
N SER A 230 -2.59 -3.28 5.25
CA SER A 230 -3.65 -4.17 5.74
C SER A 230 -4.61 -3.44 6.68
N GLY A 231 -4.10 -2.65 7.63
CA GLY A 231 -4.89 -1.85 8.56
C GLY A 231 -5.81 -0.85 7.87
N VAL A 232 -5.27 -0.02 6.97
CA VAL A 232 -6.02 0.97 6.19
C VAL A 232 -7.09 0.30 5.33
N THR A 233 -6.78 -0.84 4.71
CA THR A 233 -7.71 -1.56 3.83
C THR A 233 -8.68 -2.48 4.59
N THR A 234 -8.62 -2.56 5.92
CA THR A 234 -9.49 -3.43 6.73
C THR A 234 -10.96 -3.10 6.52
N CYS A 235 -11.34 -1.82 6.50
CA CYS A 235 -12.72 -1.37 6.30
C CYS A 235 -13.28 -1.71 4.91
N LEU A 236 -12.40 -1.97 3.93
CA LEU A 236 -12.79 -2.41 2.59
C LEU A 236 -13.02 -3.93 2.55
N ARG A 237 -12.17 -4.68 3.25
CA ARG A 237 -12.07 -6.15 3.18
C ARG A 237 -12.96 -6.89 4.15
N PHE A 238 -13.40 -6.25 5.22
CA PHE A 238 -14.26 -6.85 6.23
C PHE A 238 -15.52 -6.00 6.43
N PRO A 239 -16.64 -6.62 6.83
CA PRO A 239 -17.87 -5.87 7.10
C PRO A 239 -17.63 -4.87 8.24
N GLY A 240 -18.02 -3.61 8.00
CA GLY A 240 -17.86 -2.52 8.95
C GLY A 240 -18.77 -1.34 8.61
N GLN A 241 -19.11 -0.54 9.63
CA GLN A 241 -19.99 0.63 9.47
C GLN A 241 -19.23 1.89 9.04
N LEU A 242 -17.98 2.06 9.49
CA LEU A 242 -17.15 3.24 9.20
C LEU A 242 -16.24 2.99 7.99
N ASN A 243 -16.12 3.99 7.10
CA ASN A 243 -15.21 3.98 5.94
C ASN A 243 -15.30 2.71 5.06
N SER A 244 -16.52 2.25 4.83
CA SER A 244 -16.82 0.97 4.17
C SER A 244 -16.38 0.85 2.71
N ASP A 245 -15.95 1.96 2.10
CA ASP A 245 -15.47 2.10 0.72
C ASP A 245 -14.45 3.26 0.63
N LEU A 246 -13.64 3.27 -0.44
CA LEU A 246 -12.61 4.30 -0.65
C LEU A 246 -13.21 5.71 -0.73
N ARG A 247 -14.41 5.87 -1.29
CA ARG A 247 -15.01 7.20 -1.45
C ARG A 247 -15.41 7.80 -0.11
N LYS A 248 -15.97 7.00 0.80
CA LYS A 248 -16.31 7.45 2.16
C LYS A 248 -15.07 7.82 2.97
N LEU A 249 -13.97 7.08 2.82
CA LEU A 249 -12.70 7.42 3.46
C LEU A 249 -12.24 8.82 2.99
N ALA A 250 -12.21 9.06 1.67
CA ALA A 250 -11.84 10.35 1.10
C ALA A 250 -12.75 11.48 1.59
N VAL A 251 -14.07 11.29 1.57
CA VAL A 251 -15.04 12.30 2.03
C VAL A 251 -14.82 12.68 3.48
N ASN A 252 -14.47 11.73 4.35
CA ASN A 252 -14.24 11.97 5.77
C ASN A 252 -12.86 12.59 6.05
N MET A 253 -11.84 12.23 5.25
CA MET A 253 -10.45 12.56 5.54
C MET A 253 -9.90 13.74 4.73
N VAL A 254 -10.47 14.06 3.56
CA VAL A 254 -9.96 15.08 2.63
C VAL A 254 -10.89 16.31 2.63
N PRO A 255 -10.65 17.32 3.48
CA PRO A 255 -11.47 18.53 3.51
C PRO A 255 -11.24 19.44 2.30
N PHE A 256 -10.04 19.39 1.70
CA PHE A 256 -9.67 20.18 0.54
C PHE A 256 -8.98 19.29 -0.50
N PRO A 257 -9.32 19.39 -1.80
CA PRO A 257 -8.85 18.45 -2.82
C PRO A 257 -7.33 18.31 -2.91
N ARG A 258 -6.54 19.35 -2.64
CA ARG A 258 -5.06 19.30 -2.67
C ARG A 258 -4.42 18.83 -1.36
N LEU A 259 -5.19 18.70 -0.28
CA LEU A 259 -4.73 18.28 1.05
C LEU A 259 -5.15 16.83 1.31
N HIS A 260 -4.71 15.93 0.44
CA HIS A 260 -5.04 14.49 0.48
C HIS A 260 -3.85 13.59 0.86
N PHE A 261 -2.80 14.17 1.44
CA PHE A 261 -1.62 13.42 1.90
C PHE A 261 -1.79 13.03 3.36
N PHE A 262 -1.82 11.73 3.61
CA PHE A 262 -2.04 11.16 4.94
C PHE A 262 -0.73 10.71 5.58
N MET A 263 -0.57 11.09 6.85
CA MET A 263 0.40 10.45 7.73
C MET A 263 -0.24 9.19 8.33
N VAL A 264 0.43 8.05 8.18
CA VAL A 264 -0.04 6.76 8.70
C VAL A 264 0.79 6.32 9.89
N GLY A 265 0.16 5.62 10.83
CA GLY A 265 0.79 5.05 12.00
C GLY A 265 0.23 3.67 12.29
N PHE A 266 0.96 2.88 13.07
CA PHE A 266 0.52 1.55 13.47
C PHE A 266 0.78 1.32 14.96
N ALA A 267 -0.18 0.65 15.59
CA ALA A 267 -0.04 0.10 16.93
C ALA A 267 -0.73 -1.27 16.97
N PRO A 268 -0.18 -2.26 17.69
CA PRO A 268 0.98 -2.16 18.55
C PRO A 268 2.32 -2.36 17.82
N LEU A 269 3.33 -1.55 18.16
CA LEU A 269 4.72 -1.78 17.77
C LEU A 269 5.50 -2.34 18.95
N THR A 270 5.69 -3.66 18.97
CA THR A 270 6.39 -4.37 20.05
C THR A 270 7.45 -5.30 19.47
N SER A 271 8.63 -5.34 20.10
CA SER A 271 9.69 -6.27 19.72
C SER A 271 9.25 -7.73 19.94
N ARG A 272 9.81 -8.66 19.16
CA ARG A 272 9.48 -10.10 19.24
C ARG A 272 9.67 -10.68 20.66
N GLY A 273 10.64 -10.17 21.42
CA GLY A 273 10.91 -10.61 22.79
C GLY A 273 9.98 -10.00 23.85
N ALA A 274 9.35 -8.86 23.56
CA ALA A 274 8.44 -8.18 24.50
C ALA A 274 6.96 -8.53 24.29
N TYR A 275 6.63 -9.16 23.15
CA TYR A 275 5.26 -9.47 22.76
C TYR A 275 4.51 -10.30 23.82
N SER A 276 5.16 -11.31 24.40
CA SER A 276 4.55 -12.20 25.41
C SER A 276 4.33 -11.54 26.77
N PHE A 277 4.94 -10.38 27.03
CA PHE A 277 4.93 -9.73 28.35
C PHE A 277 4.03 -8.50 28.42
N ARG A 278 3.47 -8.05 27.29
CA ARG A 278 2.66 -6.83 27.23
C ARG A 278 1.19 -7.15 27.02
N ALA A 279 0.35 -6.70 27.95
CA ALA A 279 -1.10 -6.73 27.75
C ALA A 279 -1.50 -5.60 26.81
N VAL A 280 -2.02 -5.93 25.63
CA VAL A 280 -2.45 -4.94 24.66
C VAL A 280 -3.88 -4.48 25.00
N THR A 281 -4.00 -3.33 25.67
CA THR A 281 -5.29 -2.71 26.04
C THR A 281 -5.64 -1.53 25.14
N VAL A 282 -6.92 -1.13 25.10
CA VAL A 282 -7.37 0.02 24.29
C VAL A 282 -6.68 1.34 24.68
N PRO A 283 -6.53 1.69 25.98
CA PRO A 283 -5.81 2.88 26.38
C PRO A 283 -4.35 2.86 25.92
N GLU A 284 -3.65 1.72 26.06
CA GLU A 284 -2.26 1.59 25.63
C GLU A 284 -2.10 1.73 24.11
N LEU A 285 -3.00 1.12 23.34
CA LEU A 285 -3.00 1.24 21.88
C LEU A 285 -3.25 2.68 21.45
N THR A 286 -4.22 3.35 22.07
CA THR A 286 -4.57 4.74 21.77
C THR A 286 -3.40 5.67 22.10
N GLN A 287 -2.76 5.46 23.25
CA GLN A 287 -1.56 6.21 23.62
C GLN A 287 -0.39 5.97 22.65
N GLN A 288 -0.19 4.73 22.20
CA GLN A 288 0.84 4.44 21.18
C GLN A 288 0.53 5.11 19.84
N MET A 289 -0.74 5.13 19.44
CA MET A 289 -1.17 5.73 18.18
C MET A 289 -0.83 7.22 18.14
N PHE A 290 -0.89 7.92 19.28
CA PHE A 290 -0.47 9.32 19.43
C PHE A 290 0.98 9.49 19.93
N ASP A 291 1.85 8.50 19.76
CA ASP A 291 3.29 8.68 19.93
C ASP A 291 3.93 9.01 18.56
N PRO A 292 4.58 10.18 18.39
CA PRO A 292 5.30 10.54 17.17
C PRO A 292 6.29 9.47 16.70
N LYS A 293 6.82 8.65 17.61
CA LYS A 293 7.76 7.57 17.29
C LYS A 293 7.15 6.41 16.54
N ASN A 294 5.81 6.32 16.49
CA ASN A 294 5.08 5.24 15.82
C ASN A 294 4.47 5.69 14.49
N MET A 295 4.70 6.94 14.09
CA MET A 295 4.31 7.46 12.78
C MET A 295 5.27 6.94 11.72
N MET A 296 4.74 6.54 10.58
CA MET A 296 5.52 6.06 9.44
C MET A 296 5.90 7.19 8.47
N ALA A 297 5.65 8.45 8.82
CA ALA A 297 6.17 9.61 8.15
C ALA A 297 7.09 10.36 9.13
N ALA A 298 8.29 10.79 8.73
CA ALA A 298 9.22 11.49 9.62
C ALA A 298 8.78 12.95 9.83
N SER A 299 7.63 13.13 10.49
CA SER A 299 7.05 14.42 10.84
C SER A 299 6.48 14.38 12.25
N ASP A 300 6.77 15.41 13.04
CA ASP A 300 6.19 15.56 14.37
C ASP A 300 4.88 16.34 14.26
N PHE A 301 3.77 15.60 14.34
CA PHE A 301 2.42 16.18 14.27
C PHE A 301 2.14 17.20 15.38
N ARG A 302 2.91 17.22 16.48
CA ARG A 302 2.77 18.22 17.56
C ARG A 302 3.16 19.63 17.11
N ASN A 303 3.93 19.75 16.03
CA ASN A 303 4.24 21.03 15.40
C ASN A 303 3.10 21.53 14.48
N GLY A 304 2.06 20.74 14.29
CA GLY A 304 0.91 21.05 13.45
C GLY A 304 -0.43 20.87 14.17
N ARG A 305 -1.49 20.75 13.37
CA ARG A 305 -2.85 20.43 13.84
C ARG A 305 -3.45 19.40 12.90
N TYR A 306 -4.19 18.45 13.45
CA TYR A 306 -4.98 17.52 12.65
C TYR A 306 -6.17 18.26 12.01
N LEU A 307 -6.34 18.12 10.70
CA LEU A 307 -7.56 18.53 10.02
C LEU A 307 -8.65 17.48 10.18
N THR A 308 -8.26 16.21 10.04
CA THR A 308 -9.10 15.02 10.12
C THR A 308 -8.26 13.89 10.75
N CYS A 309 -8.93 12.90 11.35
CA CYS A 309 -8.29 11.72 11.92
C CYS A 309 -9.23 10.52 11.79
N SER A 310 -8.66 9.35 11.49
CA SER A 310 -9.39 8.08 11.44
C SER A 310 -8.52 7.01 12.10
N ALA A 311 -9.08 6.35 13.12
CA ALA A 311 -8.44 5.25 13.82
C ALA A 311 -9.21 3.95 13.55
N ILE A 312 -8.49 2.88 13.22
CA ILE A 312 -9.08 1.57 12.91
C ILE A 312 -8.60 0.58 13.97
N PHE A 313 -9.49 0.24 14.90
CA PHE A 313 -9.23 -0.79 15.92
C PHE A 313 -9.63 -2.16 15.38
N ARG A 314 -8.76 -3.15 15.56
CA ARG A 314 -8.96 -4.53 15.10
C ARG A 314 -8.92 -5.50 16.28
N GLY A 315 -9.85 -6.45 16.31
CA GLY A 315 -9.93 -7.48 17.35
C GLY A 315 -11.19 -7.37 18.21
N LYS A 316 -11.23 -8.11 19.32
CA LYS A 316 -12.34 -8.08 20.27
C LYS A 316 -12.21 -6.85 21.17
N VAL A 317 -12.74 -5.73 20.71
CA VAL A 317 -12.63 -4.43 21.38
C VAL A 317 -14.01 -3.92 21.77
N SER A 318 -14.13 -3.33 22.97
CA SER A 318 -15.35 -2.66 23.41
C SER A 318 -15.46 -1.29 22.74
N MET A 319 -16.55 -1.05 22.00
CA MET A 319 -16.79 0.25 21.34
C MET A 319 -16.82 1.40 22.35
N LYS A 320 -17.43 1.18 23.52
CA LYS A 320 -17.46 2.18 24.60
C LYS A 320 -16.05 2.55 25.08
N GLU A 321 -15.17 1.56 25.23
CA GLU A 321 -13.81 1.80 25.69
C GLU A 321 -13.00 2.58 24.65
N VAL A 322 -13.24 2.35 23.36
CA VAL A 322 -12.63 3.13 22.29
C VAL A 322 -13.11 4.59 22.33
N GLU A 323 -14.42 4.81 22.46
CA GLU A 323 -15.01 6.15 22.53
C GLU A 323 -14.54 6.92 23.77
N ASP A 324 -14.34 6.25 24.91
CA ASP A 324 -13.87 6.90 26.15
C ASP A 324 -12.37 7.28 26.08
N GLN A 325 -11.59 6.74 25.13
CA GLN A 325 -10.14 6.97 25.02
C GLN A 325 -9.72 7.90 23.87
N MET A 326 -10.56 8.07 22.85
CA MET A 326 -10.30 8.94 21.69
C MET A 326 -10.84 10.35 21.89
#